data_AF-A0A1X7AHU2-F1
#
_entry.id   AF-A0A1X7AHU2-F1
#
_cell.length_a   1.000
_cell.length_b   1.000
_cell.length_c   1.000
_cell.angle_alpha   90.00
_cell.angle_beta   90.00
_cell.angle_gamma   90.00
#
_symmetry.space_group_name_H-M   'P 1'
#
loop_
_entity.id
_entity.type
_entity.pdbx_description
1 polymer ?
#
loop_
_entity_poly.entity_id
_entity_poly.type
_entity_poly.pdbx_seq_one_letter_code
_entity_poly.pdbx_strand_id
1 'polypeptide(L)'
;MTLLLAGAMFSCSMAQAAVGVPGIRFLPKPVFFMLAKSMMPHSYFRHARWAEDVTRQPHNLPVNNQELSTEDFLKLYKPIPHERAVDIYFMVMALTSIFEELDIKALPVGGTMLGMLRNKGQLPHDDDADFAVKLDDYDTLLQHPELFAQYGLKLRRIPGLGMQLCFADDQEWPAMTVTLARNTMAGALNKLKIPVAKKPLTKKAFIDITPVQLDEEADAYRYYGDYASEIWYQQTIPRELIEGEYSYYSFGPTRIRAPKDKHALLANMESVYPHSMTHIMRTPDHSLHQNVKAELRPLTTGQKQPFPLTRDDFTSLKQKVSDAGLLSKVVLKRPVFAELETATSANLRRSERVRSQKVERSAQRQDSIQDAAHLNRQSGAMGKSASSLGYGTK
;
A
#
# COMPACT_ATOMS: atom_id res chain seq x y z
N MET A 1 -13.17 62.80 5.41
CA MET A 1 -12.20 62.38 4.39
C MET A 1 -11.33 61.28 4.99
N THR A 2 -11.76 60.02 4.95
CA THR A 2 -11.53 58.99 3.91
C THR A 2 -10.26 58.16 4.16
N LEU A 3 -10.51 56.87 4.49
CA LEU A 3 -9.75 55.62 4.35
C LEU A 3 -8.40 55.58 3.59
N LEU A 4 -7.47 54.70 4.04
CA LEU A 4 -7.08 53.40 3.41
C LEU A 4 -5.85 52.80 4.16
N LEU A 5 -5.99 51.69 4.93
CA LEU A 5 -5.78 50.27 4.55
C LEU A 5 -4.37 49.91 4.05
N ALA A 6 -3.60 49.19 4.88
CA ALA A 6 -2.57 48.24 4.43
C ALA A 6 -2.28 47.22 5.55
N GLY A 7 -3.03 46.12 5.53
CA GLY A 7 -2.61 44.84 6.12
C GLY A 7 -2.07 43.96 5.00
N ALA A 8 -0.83 43.50 5.12
CA ALA A 8 -0.28 42.47 4.26
C ALA A 8 0.85 41.70 4.97
N MET A 9 0.57 40.41 5.21
CA MET A 9 1.46 39.25 5.17
C MET A 9 2.95 39.43 5.54
N PHE A 10 3.30 39.02 6.75
CA PHE A 10 4.69 38.72 7.14
C PHE A 10 4.75 37.44 7.98
N SER A 11 4.90 36.28 7.32
CA SER A 11 5.37 35.06 8.00
C SER A 11 5.87 34.03 6.97
N CYS A 12 7.02 34.30 6.35
CA CYS A 12 7.88 33.24 5.79
C CYS A 12 9.32 33.71 5.47
N SER A 13 9.56 35.02 5.34
CA SER A 13 10.87 35.55 4.89
C SER A 13 11.96 35.70 5.97
N MET A 14 11.64 35.58 7.27
CA MET A 14 12.63 35.85 8.34
C MET A 14 13.69 34.74 8.52
N ALA A 15 13.40 33.48 8.14
CA ALA A 15 14.36 32.39 8.33
C ALA A 15 15.52 32.44 7.31
N GLN A 16 15.25 32.85 6.06
CA GLN A 16 16.29 33.04 5.04
C GLN A 16 17.09 34.33 5.27
N ALA A 17 16.50 35.36 5.86
CA ALA A 17 17.20 36.60 6.21
C ALA A 17 18.27 36.41 7.31
N ALA A 18 18.10 35.45 8.23
CA ALA A 18 19.05 35.21 9.31
C ALA A 18 20.34 34.50 8.86
N VAL A 19 20.34 33.81 7.71
CA VAL A 19 21.52 33.11 7.17
C VAL A 19 22.48 34.07 6.44
N GLY A 20 21.99 35.25 6.05
CA GLY A 20 22.75 36.30 5.37
C GLY A 20 23.37 37.36 6.27
N VAL A 21 23.14 37.34 7.59
CA VAL A 21 23.70 38.33 8.52
C VAL A 21 25.16 37.95 8.86
N PRO A 22 26.17 38.76 8.49
CA PRO A 22 27.55 38.51 8.89
C PRO A 22 27.66 38.62 10.42
N GLY A 23 27.86 37.51 11.10
CA GLY A 23 28.06 37.46 12.57
C GLY A 23 27.42 36.26 13.27
N ILE A 24 26.33 35.70 12.74
CA ILE A 24 25.59 34.60 13.42
C ILE A 24 26.34 33.25 13.32
N ARG A 25 27.20 33.07 12.31
CA ARG A 25 28.00 31.85 12.09
C ARG A 25 29.06 31.55 13.17
N PHE A 26 29.34 32.48 14.08
CA PHE A 26 30.34 32.32 15.14
C PHE A 26 29.75 32.07 16.53
N LEU A 27 28.43 31.93 16.65
CA LEU A 27 27.82 31.59 17.94
C LEU A 27 28.07 30.11 18.26
N PRO A 28 28.57 29.79 19.47
CA PRO A 28 28.60 28.41 19.94
C PRO A 28 27.19 27.82 19.86
N LYS A 29 27.06 26.58 19.34
CA LYS A 29 25.79 25.85 19.22
C LYS A 29 24.81 26.07 20.38
N PRO A 30 25.20 25.99 21.68
CA PRO A 30 24.27 26.23 22.77
C PRO A 30 23.65 27.63 22.80
N VAL A 31 24.39 28.66 22.39
CA VAL A 31 23.89 30.06 22.34
C VAL A 31 22.93 30.26 21.17
N PHE A 32 23.24 29.67 20.01
CA PHE A 32 22.32 29.66 18.86
C PHE A 32 20.99 28.97 19.21
N PHE A 33 21.04 27.81 19.87
CA PHE A 33 19.84 27.11 20.33
C PHE A 33 19.05 27.91 21.37
N MET A 34 19.73 28.62 22.28
CA MET A 34 19.06 29.44 23.29
C MET A 34 18.34 30.65 22.66
N LEU A 35 18.97 31.33 21.69
CA LEU A 35 18.37 32.43 20.92
C LEU A 35 17.22 31.96 20.03
N ALA A 36 17.39 30.83 19.34
CA ALA A 36 16.29 30.25 18.57
C ALA A 36 15.10 29.87 19.46
N LYS A 37 15.35 29.42 20.69
CA LYS A 37 14.32 29.04 21.68
C LYS A 37 13.62 30.24 22.33
N SER A 38 14.24 31.41 22.35
CA SER A 38 13.62 32.65 22.82
C SER A 38 12.85 33.39 21.71
N MET A 39 13.30 33.26 20.45
CA MET A 39 12.68 33.95 19.31
C MET A 39 11.59 33.12 18.60
N MET A 40 11.57 31.81 18.78
CA MET A 40 10.54 30.94 18.21
C MET A 40 9.56 30.45 19.29
N PRO A 41 8.24 30.45 19.03
CA PRO A 41 7.26 29.92 19.97
C PRO A 41 7.60 28.48 20.38
N HIS A 42 7.40 28.14 21.66
CA HIS A 42 7.68 26.80 22.23
C HIS A 42 7.03 25.63 21.46
N SER A 43 6.04 25.89 20.59
CA SER A 43 5.42 24.91 19.69
C SER A 43 6.36 24.43 18.57
N TYR A 44 7.28 25.26 18.07
CA TYR A 44 8.17 24.90 16.95
C TYR A 44 9.12 23.76 17.33
N PHE A 45 9.75 23.85 18.51
CA PHE A 45 10.64 22.79 19.03
C PHE A 45 9.89 21.52 19.44
N ARG A 46 8.58 21.59 19.77
CA ARG A 46 7.77 20.39 20.02
C ARG A 46 7.40 19.66 18.74
N HIS A 47 7.17 20.37 17.63
CA HIS A 47 6.84 19.72 16.36
C HIS A 47 8.02 18.98 15.74
N ALA A 48 9.24 19.54 15.81
CA ALA A 48 10.46 18.84 15.41
C ALA A 48 10.69 17.56 16.24
N ARG A 49 10.46 17.63 17.56
CA ARG A 49 10.60 16.47 18.47
C ARG A 49 9.46 15.45 18.32
N TRP A 50 8.26 15.87 17.93
CA TRP A 50 7.12 14.97 17.71
C TRP A 50 7.23 14.21 16.38
N ALA A 51 7.80 14.82 15.34
CA ALA A 51 8.20 14.10 14.14
C ALA A 51 9.25 13.01 14.46
N GLU A 52 10.15 13.25 15.42
CA GLU A 52 11.07 12.23 15.94
C GLU A 52 10.38 11.18 16.84
N ASP A 53 9.39 11.53 17.67
CA ASP A 53 8.78 10.61 18.64
C ASP A 53 7.65 9.73 18.06
N VAL A 54 6.87 10.22 17.08
CA VAL A 54 5.83 9.41 16.41
C VAL A 54 6.43 8.40 15.42
N THR A 55 7.59 8.72 14.84
CA THR A 55 8.36 7.79 13.99
C THR A 55 9.16 6.77 14.80
N ARG A 56 9.19 6.89 16.14
CA ARG A 56 9.99 6.05 17.04
C ARG A 56 9.18 5.13 17.96
N GLN A 57 7.86 5.03 17.84
CA GLN A 57 7.18 3.92 18.52
C GLN A 57 7.63 2.64 17.84
N PRO A 58 8.52 1.84 18.46
CA PRO A 58 9.01 0.63 17.84
C PRO A 58 7.82 -0.30 17.79
N HIS A 59 7.29 -0.58 16.60
CA HIS A 59 6.39 -1.69 16.46
C HIS A 59 7.27 -2.93 16.69
N ASN A 60 7.26 -3.45 17.93
CA ASN A 60 7.96 -4.67 18.36
C ASN A 60 7.34 -5.92 17.70
N LEU A 61 7.16 -5.90 16.38
CA LEU A 61 6.86 -7.07 15.58
C LEU A 61 8.22 -7.65 15.17
N PRO A 62 8.54 -8.91 15.54
CA PRO A 62 9.80 -9.52 15.15
C PRO A 62 9.93 -9.49 13.62
N VAL A 63 11.12 -9.12 13.12
CA VAL A 63 11.47 -9.21 11.70
C VAL A 63 11.47 -10.68 11.32
N ASN A 64 10.30 -11.18 10.90
CA ASN A 64 10.16 -12.56 10.47
C ASN A 64 10.28 -12.62 8.95
N ASN A 65 11.43 -13.09 8.45
CA ASN A 65 11.65 -13.37 7.03
C ASN A 65 10.95 -14.68 6.58
N GLN A 66 10.21 -15.34 7.47
CA GLN A 66 9.39 -16.47 7.09
C GLN A 66 8.21 -16.00 6.25
N GLU A 67 7.91 -16.80 5.24
CA GLU A 67 6.73 -16.64 4.43
C GLU A 67 5.47 -16.74 5.30
N LEU A 68 4.59 -15.73 5.22
CA LEU A 68 3.30 -15.78 5.91
C LEU A 68 2.45 -16.88 5.28
N SER A 69 1.78 -17.68 6.13
CA SER A 69 0.71 -18.55 5.64
C SER A 69 -0.38 -17.71 4.97
N THR A 70 -1.16 -18.29 4.04
CA THR A 70 -2.30 -17.57 3.42
C THR A 70 -3.29 -17.07 4.48
N GLU A 71 -3.51 -17.84 5.54
CA GLU A 71 -4.40 -17.47 6.64
C GLU A 71 -3.87 -16.26 7.42
N ASP A 72 -2.58 -16.26 7.77
CA ASP A 72 -1.96 -15.14 8.49
C ASP A 72 -1.87 -13.89 7.62
N PHE A 73 -1.60 -14.07 6.31
CA PHE A 73 -1.66 -12.98 5.35
C PHE A 73 -3.06 -12.35 5.32
N LEU A 74 -4.13 -13.15 5.24
CA LEU A 74 -5.51 -12.63 5.22
C LEU A 74 -5.95 -12.03 6.57
N LYS A 75 -5.37 -12.46 7.69
CA LYS A 75 -5.59 -11.84 9.01
C LYS A 75 -4.95 -10.46 9.11
N LEU A 76 -3.76 -10.30 8.53
CA LEU A 76 -3.01 -9.04 8.55
C LEU A 76 -3.49 -8.05 7.47
N TYR A 77 -3.83 -8.57 6.30
CA TYR A 77 -4.18 -7.81 5.12
C TYR A 77 -5.60 -8.13 4.72
N LYS A 78 -6.51 -7.21 5.03
CA LYS A 78 -7.89 -7.28 4.57
C LYS A 78 -7.92 -6.94 3.08
N PRO A 79 -8.30 -7.87 2.19
CA PRO A 79 -8.41 -7.55 0.77
C PRO A 79 -9.44 -6.45 0.54
N ILE A 80 -9.20 -5.61 -0.46
CA ILE A 80 -10.20 -4.63 -0.88
C ILE A 80 -11.38 -5.34 -1.59
N PRO A 81 -12.57 -4.72 -1.66
CA PRO A 81 -13.68 -5.28 -2.43
C PRO A 81 -13.33 -5.46 -3.92
N HIS A 82 -13.82 -6.53 -4.53
CA HIS A 82 -13.61 -6.84 -5.95
C HIS A 82 -14.08 -5.71 -6.89
N GLU A 83 -15.23 -5.09 -6.59
CA GLU A 83 -15.74 -3.94 -7.35
C GLU A 83 -14.73 -2.78 -7.38
N ARG A 84 -14.05 -2.54 -6.26
CA ARG A 84 -13.05 -1.49 -6.15
C ARG A 84 -11.79 -1.84 -6.94
N ALA A 85 -11.40 -3.12 -6.94
CA ALA A 85 -10.33 -3.60 -7.81
C ALA A 85 -10.62 -3.34 -9.28
N VAL A 86 -11.83 -3.67 -9.73
CA VAL A 86 -12.30 -3.43 -11.11
C VAL A 86 -12.23 -1.95 -11.44
N ASP A 87 -12.67 -1.09 -10.52
CA ASP A 87 -12.61 0.36 -10.67
C ASP A 87 -11.17 0.88 -10.80
N ILE A 88 -10.25 0.44 -9.94
CA ILE A 88 -8.83 0.82 -10.02
C ILE A 88 -8.26 0.42 -11.38
N TYR A 89 -8.48 -0.82 -11.84
CA TYR A 89 -7.96 -1.25 -13.14
C TYR A 89 -8.54 -0.47 -14.31
N PHE A 90 -9.85 -0.17 -14.28
CA PHE A 90 -10.48 0.68 -15.27
C PHE A 90 -9.87 2.09 -15.29
N MET A 91 -9.72 2.71 -14.13
CA MET A 91 -9.15 4.05 -14.00
C MET A 91 -7.68 4.09 -14.43
N VAL A 92 -6.88 3.07 -14.09
CA VAL A 92 -5.48 2.95 -14.54
C VAL A 92 -5.43 2.82 -16.07
N MET A 93 -6.29 2.01 -16.68
CA MET A 93 -6.36 1.89 -18.15
C MET A 93 -6.67 3.22 -18.81
N ALA A 94 -7.69 3.93 -18.35
CA ALA A 94 -8.07 5.25 -18.85
C ALA A 94 -6.92 6.25 -18.69
N LEU A 95 -6.33 6.34 -17.50
CA LEU A 95 -5.24 7.25 -17.20
C LEU A 95 -4.00 6.98 -18.06
N THR A 96 -3.58 5.71 -18.19
CA THR A 96 -2.43 5.37 -19.03
C THR A 96 -2.66 5.65 -20.51
N SER A 97 -3.90 5.50 -20.99
CA SER A 97 -4.24 5.89 -22.37
C SER A 97 -4.12 7.40 -22.56
N ILE A 98 -4.50 8.21 -21.57
CA ILE A 98 -4.35 9.67 -21.61
C ILE A 98 -2.87 10.06 -21.55
N PHE A 99 -2.07 9.40 -20.69
CA PHE A 99 -0.63 9.61 -20.67
C PHE A 99 0.03 9.31 -22.01
N GLU A 100 -0.39 8.26 -22.70
CA GLU A 100 0.11 7.96 -24.04
C GLU A 100 -0.33 8.98 -25.09
N GLU A 101 -1.58 9.45 -25.02
CA GLU A 101 -2.13 10.47 -25.92
C GLU A 101 -1.42 11.83 -25.78
N LEU A 102 -0.99 12.16 -24.56
CA LEU A 102 -0.28 13.40 -24.23
C LEU A 102 1.25 13.25 -24.18
N ASP A 103 1.80 12.07 -24.49
CA ASP A 103 3.21 11.70 -24.33
C ASP A 103 3.81 11.99 -22.94
N ILE A 104 3.01 11.79 -21.89
CA ILE A 104 3.41 11.98 -20.50
C ILE A 104 4.12 10.72 -19.98
N LYS A 105 5.33 10.93 -19.41
CA LYS A 105 6.07 9.88 -18.70
C LYS A 105 5.67 9.87 -17.22
N ALA A 106 4.74 8.99 -16.87
CA ALA A 106 4.32 8.79 -15.49
C ALA A 106 5.04 7.61 -14.84
N LEU A 107 5.68 7.84 -13.70
CA LEU A 107 6.29 6.78 -12.89
C LEU A 107 5.24 6.22 -11.92
N PRO A 108 4.86 4.93 -11.98
CA PRO A 108 4.12 4.33 -10.87
C PRO A 108 4.97 4.42 -9.61
N VAL A 109 4.37 4.78 -8.47
CA VAL A 109 5.07 4.89 -7.18
C VAL A 109 4.38 4.05 -6.11
N GLY A 110 4.95 3.99 -4.91
CA GLY A 110 4.26 3.39 -3.76
C GLY A 110 3.86 1.93 -3.93
N GLY A 111 2.66 1.61 -3.44
CA GLY A 111 2.04 0.28 -3.53
C GLY A 111 1.77 -0.14 -4.98
N THR A 112 1.51 0.83 -5.87
CA THR A 112 1.31 0.59 -7.31
C THR A 112 2.57 0.03 -7.97
N MET A 113 3.73 0.66 -7.74
CA MET A 113 5.01 0.17 -8.25
C MET A 113 5.37 -1.19 -7.65
N LEU A 114 5.18 -1.36 -6.34
CA LEU A 114 5.42 -2.63 -5.68
C LEU A 114 4.56 -3.74 -6.26
N GLY A 115 3.27 -3.50 -6.45
CA GLY A 115 2.33 -4.46 -7.02
C GLY A 115 2.70 -4.86 -8.45
N MET A 116 3.03 -3.86 -9.29
CA MET A 116 3.53 -4.07 -10.64
C MET A 116 4.75 -5.01 -10.67
N LEU A 117 5.74 -4.77 -9.80
CA LEU A 117 6.97 -5.56 -9.77
C LEU A 117 6.79 -6.93 -9.13
N ARG A 118 5.97 -7.03 -8.07
CA ARG A 118 5.85 -8.21 -7.20
C ARG A 118 4.83 -9.23 -7.71
N ASN A 119 3.60 -8.79 -7.98
CA ASN A 119 2.50 -9.67 -8.39
C ASN A 119 1.99 -9.36 -9.80
N LYS A 120 2.63 -8.42 -10.50
CA LYS A 120 2.24 -8.02 -11.86
C LYS A 120 0.81 -7.47 -11.89
N GLY A 121 0.41 -6.68 -10.89
CA GLY A 121 -0.94 -6.12 -10.72
C GLY A 121 -1.08 -5.32 -9.42
N GLN A 122 -2.30 -4.89 -9.09
CA GLN A 122 -2.60 -4.19 -7.83
C GLN A 122 -2.29 -5.08 -6.62
N LEU A 123 -1.82 -4.49 -5.51
CA LEU A 123 -1.68 -5.22 -4.26
C LEU A 123 -3.08 -5.55 -3.68
N PRO A 124 -3.33 -6.76 -3.13
CA PRO A 124 -4.69 -7.19 -2.78
C PRO A 124 -5.45 -6.33 -1.76
N HIS A 125 -4.72 -5.58 -0.94
CA HIS A 125 -5.24 -4.79 0.18
C HIS A 125 -5.01 -3.30 0.00
N ASP A 126 -4.53 -2.90 -1.18
CA ASP A 126 -4.18 -1.54 -1.53
C ASP A 126 -5.33 -0.94 -2.34
N ASP A 127 -5.89 0.16 -1.85
CA ASP A 127 -7.24 0.63 -2.22
C ASP A 127 -7.26 1.78 -3.22
N ASP A 128 -6.10 2.17 -3.73
CA ASP A 128 -5.86 3.20 -4.72
C ASP A 128 -4.71 2.81 -5.67
N ALA A 129 -4.33 3.74 -6.54
CA ALA A 129 -3.08 3.65 -7.28
C ALA A 129 -2.39 5.02 -7.28
N ASP A 130 -1.06 5.03 -7.45
CA ASP A 130 -0.23 6.23 -7.32
C ASP A 130 0.69 6.39 -8.53
N PHE A 131 0.73 7.60 -9.06
CA PHE A 131 1.65 7.98 -10.13
C PHE A 131 2.35 9.31 -9.81
N ALA A 132 3.65 9.35 -10.06
CA ALA A 132 4.42 10.58 -10.10
C ALA A 132 4.58 11.06 -11.56
N VAL A 133 4.37 12.36 -11.79
CA VAL A 133 4.50 13.01 -13.10
C VAL A 133 5.29 14.30 -12.96
N LYS A 134 6.00 14.75 -14.00
CA LYS A 134 6.67 16.06 -13.96
C LYS A 134 5.65 17.17 -13.71
N LEU A 135 6.06 18.27 -13.06
CA LEU A 135 5.19 19.40 -12.78
C LEU A 135 4.54 19.98 -14.07
N ASP A 136 5.31 20.10 -15.16
CA ASP A 136 4.76 20.59 -16.44
C ASP A 136 3.72 19.64 -17.04
N ASP A 137 3.93 18.33 -16.93
CA ASP A 137 2.98 17.30 -17.37
C ASP A 137 1.72 17.31 -16.49
N TYR A 138 1.89 17.54 -15.19
CA TYR A 138 0.79 17.71 -14.24
C TYR A 138 -0.11 18.90 -14.61
N ASP A 139 0.49 20.03 -14.96
CA ASP A 139 -0.24 21.20 -15.45
C ASP A 139 -0.92 20.95 -16.80
N THR A 140 -0.30 20.13 -17.66
CA THR A 140 -0.91 19.67 -18.92
C THR A 140 -2.19 18.87 -18.67
N LEU A 141 -2.18 17.91 -17.74
CA LEU A 141 -3.37 17.12 -17.38
C LEU A 141 -4.54 18.03 -16.91
N LEU A 142 -4.23 19.09 -16.16
CA LEU A 142 -5.21 20.06 -15.67
C LEU A 142 -5.85 20.90 -16.78
N GLN A 143 -5.16 21.09 -17.89
CA GLN A 143 -5.68 21.82 -19.06
C GLN A 143 -6.59 20.96 -19.94
N HIS A 144 -6.62 19.64 -19.72
CA HIS A 144 -7.36 18.67 -20.52
C HIS A 144 -8.41 17.86 -19.73
N PRO A 145 -9.30 18.48 -18.94
CA PRO A 145 -10.33 17.77 -18.17
C PRO A 145 -11.29 16.96 -19.06
N GLU A 146 -11.51 17.38 -20.31
CA GLU A 146 -12.34 16.70 -21.29
C GLU A 146 -11.86 15.27 -21.61
N LEU A 147 -10.53 15.04 -21.57
CA LEU A 147 -9.95 13.71 -21.81
C LEU A 147 -10.31 12.70 -20.72
N PHE A 148 -10.63 13.17 -19.52
CA PHE A 148 -11.10 12.32 -18.42
C PHE A 148 -12.63 12.17 -18.45
N ALA A 149 -13.34 13.25 -18.78
CA ALA A 149 -14.79 13.28 -18.83
C ALA A 149 -15.38 12.25 -19.80
N GLN A 150 -14.74 12.01 -20.95
CA GLN A 150 -15.15 10.96 -21.91
C GLN A 150 -15.19 9.55 -21.31
N TYR A 151 -14.48 9.30 -20.21
CA TYR A 151 -14.45 8.03 -19.49
C TYR A 151 -15.31 8.05 -18.22
N GLY A 152 -16.11 9.10 -18.01
CA GLY A 152 -16.88 9.29 -16.78
C GLY A 152 -16.00 9.58 -15.55
N LEU A 153 -14.79 10.13 -15.77
CA LEU A 153 -13.84 10.47 -14.73
C LEU A 153 -13.67 11.99 -14.62
N LYS A 154 -13.13 12.45 -13.48
CA LYS A 154 -12.75 13.85 -13.25
C LYS A 154 -11.46 13.93 -12.42
N LEU A 155 -10.70 15.00 -12.67
CA LEU A 155 -9.58 15.38 -11.83
C LEU A 155 -10.07 16.26 -10.68
N ARG A 156 -9.55 16.01 -9.47
CA ARG A 156 -9.81 16.79 -8.26
C ARG A 156 -8.47 17.19 -7.65
N ARG A 157 -8.22 18.48 -7.47
CA ARG A 157 -7.04 18.94 -6.72
C ARG A 157 -7.20 18.62 -5.23
N ILE A 158 -6.18 18.02 -4.65
CA ILE A 158 -6.09 17.76 -3.22
C ILE A 158 -4.97 18.64 -2.64
N PRO A 159 -5.32 19.69 -1.87
CA PRO A 159 -4.32 20.59 -1.30
C PRO A 159 -3.23 19.83 -0.54
N GLY A 160 -1.98 20.01 -0.99
CA GLY A 160 -0.78 19.40 -0.38
C GLY A 160 -0.44 17.97 -0.80
N LEU A 161 -1.30 17.30 -1.58
CA LEU A 161 -1.09 15.93 -2.07
C LEU A 161 -1.03 15.81 -3.60
N GLY A 162 -1.43 16.83 -4.35
CA GLY A 162 -1.45 16.81 -5.81
C GLY A 162 -2.88 16.72 -6.35
N MET A 163 -3.13 15.77 -7.26
CA MET A 163 -4.45 15.50 -7.82
C MET A 163 -4.93 14.10 -7.51
N GLN A 164 -6.25 13.96 -7.49
CA GLN A 164 -6.95 12.69 -7.49
C GLN A 164 -7.79 12.55 -8.75
N LEU A 165 -7.60 11.46 -9.46
CA LEU A 165 -8.55 10.98 -10.45
C LEU A 165 -9.65 10.19 -9.73
N CYS A 166 -10.91 10.51 -10.01
CA CYS A 166 -12.08 9.86 -9.43
C CYS A 166 -13.22 9.78 -10.45
N PHE A 167 -14.26 8.99 -10.15
CA PHE A 167 -15.47 8.99 -10.97
C PHE A 167 -16.20 10.34 -10.90
N ALA A 168 -16.80 10.77 -12.00
CA ALA A 168 -17.49 12.05 -12.10
C ALA A 168 -18.65 12.18 -11.10
N ASP A 169 -19.35 11.07 -10.85
CA ASP A 169 -20.47 10.96 -9.91
C ASP A 169 -20.03 10.77 -8.44
N ASP A 170 -18.73 10.74 -8.16
CA ASP A 170 -18.24 10.76 -6.78
C ASP A 170 -18.54 12.12 -6.18
N GLN A 171 -19.32 12.11 -5.08
CA GLN A 171 -19.66 13.34 -4.38
C GLN A 171 -18.35 14.02 -3.94
N GLU A 172 -18.25 15.32 -4.19
CA GLU A 172 -17.18 16.08 -3.58
C GLU A 172 -17.31 15.91 -2.08
N TRP A 173 -16.27 15.34 -1.48
CA TRP A 173 -16.12 15.43 -0.04
C TRP A 173 -16.15 16.92 0.27
N PRO A 174 -16.97 17.39 1.22
CA PRO A 174 -16.87 18.77 1.66
C PRO A 174 -15.41 18.93 2.01
N ALA A 175 -14.69 19.72 1.19
CA ALA A 175 -13.24 19.79 1.21
C ALA A 175 -12.90 19.88 2.67
N MET A 176 -12.30 18.80 3.23
CA MET A 176 -12.13 18.71 4.67
C MET A 176 -11.35 19.97 4.95
N THR A 177 -12.04 20.95 5.52
CA THR A 177 -11.41 22.23 5.80
C THR A 177 -10.66 21.80 7.03
N VAL A 178 -9.47 21.25 6.82
CA VAL A 178 -8.47 21.12 7.83
C VAL A 178 -8.12 22.58 8.08
N THR A 179 -9.00 23.26 8.80
CA THR A 179 -8.78 24.56 9.39
C THR A 179 -7.67 24.25 10.35
N LEU A 180 -6.46 24.31 9.81
CA LEU A 180 -5.23 24.31 10.52
C LEU A 180 -5.29 25.59 11.35
N ALA A 181 -5.95 25.49 12.51
CA ALA A 181 -5.75 26.37 13.65
C ALA A 181 -4.30 26.15 14.13
N ARG A 182 -3.31 26.41 13.25
CA ARG A 182 -1.94 25.95 13.43
C ARG A 182 -1.07 26.91 14.21
N ASN A 183 -1.48 28.16 14.43
CA ASN A 183 -0.55 29.14 14.99
C ASN A 183 -0.93 29.73 16.36
N THR A 184 -2.04 29.34 16.99
CA THR A 184 -2.43 29.94 18.29
C THR A 184 -2.90 28.98 19.40
N MET A 185 -3.15 27.69 19.14
CA MET A 185 -3.70 26.79 20.17
C MET A 185 -3.09 25.38 20.26
N ALA A 186 -1.90 25.15 19.68
CA ALA A 186 -1.25 23.83 19.70
C ALA A 186 -0.87 23.32 21.12
N GLY A 187 -0.87 24.18 22.14
CA GLY A 187 -0.64 23.77 23.53
C GLY A 187 -1.88 23.24 24.26
N ALA A 188 -3.08 23.72 23.91
CA ALA A 188 -4.31 23.41 24.63
C ALA A 188 -5.07 22.20 24.05
N LEU A 189 -4.90 21.92 22.77
CA LEU A 189 -5.63 20.85 22.07
C LEU A 189 -5.06 19.43 22.25
N ASN A 190 -3.90 19.26 22.89
CA ASN A 190 -3.36 17.92 23.19
C ASN A 190 -4.25 17.07 24.13
N LYS A 191 -5.26 17.67 24.77
CA LYS A 191 -6.28 16.95 25.56
C LYS A 191 -7.60 16.73 24.83
N LEU A 192 -7.84 17.42 23.72
CA LEU A 192 -8.94 17.05 22.83
C LEU A 192 -8.43 15.92 21.95
N LYS A 193 -8.84 14.68 22.27
CA LYS A 193 -8.96 13.63 21.27
C LYS A 193 -9.97 14.12 20.24
N ILE A 194 -9.55 14.96 19.30
CA ILE A 194 -10.31 15.15 18.07
C ILE A 194 -10.30 13.75 17.47
N PRO A 195 -11.44 13.05 17.37
CA PRO A 195 -11.47 11.82 16.62
C PRO A 195 -11.02 12.24 15.24
N VAL A 196 -9.79 11.85 14.85
CA VAL A 196 -9.38 11.87 13.46
C VAL A 196 -10.47 11.06 12.81
N ALA A 197 -11.39 11.75 12.12
CA ALA A 197 -12.46 11.09 11.41
C ALA A 197 -11.71 10.15 10.48
N LYS A 198 -11.70 8.85 10.82
CA LYS A 198 -11.08 7.84 9.97
C LYS A 198 -11.67 8.14 8.62
N LYS A 199 -10.83 8.51 7.63
CA LYS A 199 -11.29 8.73 6.25
C LYS A 199 -12.25 7.56 6.00
N PRO A 200 -13.57 7.79 5.89
CA PRO A 200 -14.47 6.71 5.58
C PRO A 200 -13.96 6.28 4.24
N LEU A 201 -13.30 5.11 4.19
CA LEU A 201 -12.76 4.55 2.96
C LEU A 201 -13.89 4.72 1.96
N THR A 202 -13.69 5.62 1.00
CA THR A 202 -14.72 5.91 0.00
C THR A 202 -15.10 4.56 -0.57
N LYS A 203 -16.39 4.27 -0.75
CA LYS A 203 -16.73 3.01 -1.42
C LYS A 203 -16.08 2.92 -2.81
N LYS A 204 -15.77 4.09 -3.39
CA LYS A 204 -15.21 4.25 -4.73
C LYS A 204 -13.68 4.33 -4.72
N ALA A 205 -13.07 3.77 -5.76
CA ALA A 205 -11.64 3.87 -6.05
C ALA A 205 -11.23 5.30 -6.42
N PHE A 206 -9.94 5.59 -6.25
CA PHE A 206 -9.29 6.80 -6.75
C PHE A 206 -7.85 6.48 -7.18
N ILE A 207 -7.23 7.39 -7.92
CA ILE A 207 -5.81 7.34 -8.26
C ILE A 207 -5.19 8.68 -7.87
N ASP A 208 -4.11 8.64 -7.10
CA ASP A 208 -3.29 9.80 -6.75
C ASP A 208 -2.28 10.08 -7.88
N ILE A 209 -2.22 11.35 -8.29
CA ILE A 209 -1.28 11.87 -9.28
C ILE A 209 -0.50 13.00 -8.60
N THR A 210 0.77 12.72 -8.29
CA THR A 210 1.62 13.62 -7.52
C THR A 210 2.64 14.29 -8.44
N PRO A 211 2.71 15.62 -8.48
CA PRO A 211 3.71 16.29 -9.30
C PRO A 211 5.10 16.11 -8.67
N VAL A 212 6.12 16.04 -9.53
CA VAL A 212 7.53 16.06 -9.14
C VAL A 212 8.26 17.16 -9.89
N GLN A 213 9.23 17.78 -9.23
CA GLN A 213 10.06 18.84 -9.79
C GLN A 213 11.54 18.44 -9.69
N LEU A 214 12.30 18.75 -10.74
CA LEU A 214 13.73 18.49 -10.78
C LEU A 214 14.44 19.42 -9.80
N ASP A 215 15.22 18.84 -8.90
CA ASP A 215 16.24 19.53 -8.13
C ASP A 215 17.59 19.34 -8.83
N GLU A 216 18.02 20.39 -9.54
CA GLU A 216 19.26 20.39 -10.34
C GLU A 216 20.51 20.19 -9.48
N GLU A 217 20.50 20.57 -8.19
CA GLU A 217 21.66 20.38 -7.31
C GLU A 217 21.80 18.92 -6.89
N ALA A 218 20.68 18.24 -6.65
CA ALA A 218 20.65 16.83 -6.26
C ALA A 218 20.65 15.86 -7.47
N ASP A 219 20.52 16.38 -8.70
CA ASP A 219 20.26 15.62 -9.92
C ASP A 219 19.15 14.56 -9.74
N ALA A 220 18.09 14.97 -9.07
CA ALA A 220 16.97 14.12 -8.72
C ALA A 220 15.66 14.88 -8.68
N TYR A 221 14.57 14.19 -8.95
CA TYR A 221 13.23 14.74 -8.75
C TYR A 221 12.85 14.66 -7.28
N ARG A 222 12.15 15.69 -6.81
CA ARG A 222 11.45 15.69 -5.53
C ARG A 222 9.97 15.81 -5.81
N TYR A 223 9.14 15.25 -4.94
CA TYR A 223 7.72 15.56 -4.96
C TYR A 223 7.52 17.09 -4.87
N TYR A 224 6.49 17.61 -5.51
CA TYR A 224 6.16 19.02 -5.49
C TYR A 224 4.80 19.20 -4.79
N GLY A 225 4.71 20.14 -3.85
CA GLY A 225 3.45 20.38 -3.14
C GLY A 225 3.41 21.74 -2.44
N ASP A 226 2.36 22.51 -2.74
CA ASP A 226 2.17 23.90 -2.28
C ASP A 226 2.05 24.09 -0.75
N TYR A 227 1.92 23.04 0.07
CA TYR A 227 1.59 23.20 1.50
C TYR A 227 2.26 22.22 2.48
N ALA A 228 3.35 21.56 2.10
CA ALA A 228 4.02 20.60 2.99
C ALA A 228 5.33 21.15 3.56
N SER A 229 5.24 21.64 4.80
CA SER A 229 6.39 21.83 5.68
C SER A 229 7.16 20.51 5.87
N GLU A 230 8.35 20.44 5.28
CA GLU A 230 9.58 19.74 5.71
C GLU A 230 9.67 18.20 5.80
N ILE A 231 8.59 17.43 5.95
CA ILE A 231 8.74 16.03 6.44
C ILE A 231 8.65 14.93 5.35
N TRP A 232 7.71 15.00 4.40
CA TRP A 232 7.49 13.91 3.42
C TRP A 232 8.23 14.10 2.09
N TYR A 233 8.79 15.29 1.86
CA TYR A 233 9.35 15.73 0.58
C TYR A 233 10.87 15.59 0.47
N GLN A 234 11.50 14.88 1.41
CA GLN A 234 12.94 14.56 1.33
C GLN A 234 13.23 13.34 0.46
N GLN A 235 12.19 12.60 0.03
CA GLN A 235 12.37 11.49 -0.88
C GLN A 235 12.75 12.03 -2.26
N THR A 236 13.95 11.66 -2.70
CA THR A 236 14.44 11.94 -4.05
C THR A 236 14.15 10.74 -4.94
N ILE A 237 13.70 11.02 -6.16
CA ILE A 237 13.52 10.05 -7.24
C ILE A 237 14.65 10.32 -8.24
N PRO A 238 15.54 9.35 -8.50
CA PRO A 238 16.61 9.53 -9.47
C PRO A 238 16.09 10.01 -10.84
N ARG A 239 16.79 10.96 -11.45
CA ARG A 239 16.38 11.61 -12.71
C ARG A 239 16.11 10.60 -13.82
N GLU A 240 16.93 9.56 -13.91
CA GLU A 240 16.80 8.49 -14.90
C GLU A 240 15.50 7.70 -14.79
N LEU A 241 14.86 7.66 -13.62
CA LEU A 241 13.57 6.99 -13.43
C LEU A 241 12.38 7.83 -13.91
N ILE A 242 12.55 9.13 -14.14
CA ILE A 242 11.51 9.99 -14.69
C ILE A 242 11.78 10.25 -16.18
N GLU A 243 13.03 10.52 -16.54
CA GLU A 243 13.38 10.96 -17.90
C GLU A 243 13.83 9.84 -18.83
N GLY A 244 14.18 8.68 -18.28
CA GLY A 244 14.76 7.56 -19.03
C GLY A 244 13.83 6.89 -20.04
N GLU A 245 14.29 5.76 -20.57
CA GLU A 245 13.47 4.90 -21.43
C GLU A 245 12.40 4.16 -20.61
N TYR A 246 11.20 4.06 -21.16
CA TYR A 246 10.09 3.33 -20.54
C TYR A 246 9.81 2.04 -21.31
N SER A 247 9.36 1.01 -20.59
CA SER A 247 8.86 -0.23 -21.16
C SER A 247 7.51 -0.61 -20.53
N TYR A 248 6.78 -1.52 -21.17
CA TYR A 248 5.50 -1.98 -20.65
C TYR A 248 5.66 -3.12 -19.65
N TYR A 249 5.15 -2.91 -18.44
CA TYR A 249 5.04 -3.93 -17.40
C TYR A 249 3.61 -4.45 -17.32
N SER A 250 3.45 -5.69 -16.85
CA SER A 250 2.10 -6.24 -16.63
C SER A 250 1.51 -5.68 -15.34
N PHE A 251 0.25 -5.28 -15.40
CA PHE A 251 -0.50 -4.78 -14.25
C PHE A 251 -1.94 -5.31 -14.30
N GLY A 252 -2.13 -6.52 -13.77
CA GLY A 252 -3.36 -7.29 -13.83
C GLY A 252 -3.81 -7.52 -15.28
N PRO A 253 -5.02 -7.09 -15.64
CA PRO A 253 -5.56 -7.22 -17.01
C PRO A 253 -4.98 -6.19 -17.99
N THR A 254 -4.20 -5.20 -17.53
CA THR A 254 -3.59 -4.16 -18.37
C THR A 254 -2.06 -4.22 -18.36
N ARG A 255 -1.44 -3.25 -19.02
CA ARG A 255 -0.03 -2.91 -18.90
C ARG A 255 0.10 -1.45 -18.50
N ILE A 256 1.16 -1.13 -17.77
CA ILE A 256 1.54 0.26 -17.48
C ILE A 256 2.96 0.50 -17.96
N ARG A 257 3.26 1.72 -18.40
CA ARG A 257 4.63 2.14 -18.74
C ARG A 257 5.37 2.45 -17.44
N ALA A 258 6.61 1.98 -17.32
CA ALA A 258 7.53 2.35 -16.25
C ALA A 258 8.97 2.33 -16.79
N PRO A 259 9.96 2.91 -16.10
CA PRO A 259 11.36 2.87 -16.51
C PRO A 259 11.83 1.46 -16.85
N LYS A 260 12.56 1.32 -17.95
CA LYS A 260 13.03 0.03 -18.50
C LYS A 260 14.03 -0.65 -17.58
N ASP A 261 14.80 0.12 -16.83
CA ASP A 261 15.75 -0.42 -15.85
C ASP A 261 15.01 -0.93 -14.60
N LYS A 262 14.70 -2.22 -14.62
CA LYS A 262 14.08 -2.90 -13.48
C LYS A 262 14.95 -2.86 -12.22
N HIS A 263 16.27 -2.82 -12.34
CA HIS A 263 17.15 -2.76 -11.17
C HIS A 263 17.06 -1.39 -10.50
N ALA A 264 17.03 -0.31 -11.27
CA ALA A 264 16.82 1.03 -10.75
C ALA A 264 15.44 1.17 -10.08
N LEU A 265 14.39 0.58 -10.66
CA LEU A 265 13.06 0.55 -10.02
C LEU A 265 13.07 -0.18 -8.68
N LEU A 266 13.75 -1.33 -8.59
CA LEU A 266 13.89 -2.09 -7.35
C LEU A 266 14.70 -1.32 -6.31
N ALA A 267 15.82 -0.70 -6.72
CA ALA A 267 16.65 0.11 -5.83
C ALA A 267 15.88 1.31 -5.26
N ASN A 268 15.07 1.98 -6.09
CA ASN A 268 14.18 3.04 -5.63
C ASN A 268 13.14 2.51 -4.65
N MET A 269 12.48 1.38 -4.95
CA MET A 269 11.57 0.73 -4.03
C MET A 269 12.22 0.34 -2.70
N GLU A 270 13.47 -0.15 -2.72
CA GLU A 270 14.24 -0.48 -1.51
C GLU A 270 14.59 0.77 -0.69
N SER A 271 14.88 1.89 -1.34
CA SER A 271 15.19 3.16 -0.67
C SER A 271 13.94 3.79 -0.04
N VAL A 272 12.83 3.79 -0.77
CA VAL A 272 11.57 4.44 -0.36
C VAL A 272 10.76 3.54 0.59
N TYR A 273 10.76 2.22 0.34
CA TYR A 273 9.96 1.23 1.04
C TYR A 273 10.77 -0.04 1.40
N PRO A 274 11.89 0.09 2.15
CA PRO A 274 12.76 -1.06 2.47
C PRO A 274 12.01 -2.21 3.13
N HIS A 275 10.93 -1.92 3.84
CA HIS A 275 10.15 -2.88 4.59
C HIS A 275 9.04 -3.57 3.78
N SER A 276 8.48 -2.89 2.78
CA SER A 276 7.38 -3.42 1.95
C SER A 276 7.84 -4.49 0.95
N MET A 277 9.16 -4.62 0.76
CA MET A 277 9.81 -5.62 -0.07
C MET A 277 9.81 -7.03 0.55
N THR A 278 9.59 -7.14 1.87
CA THR A 278 9.46 -8.42 2.58
C THR A 278 8.00 -8.90 2.64
N HIS A 279 7.72 -10.17 2.97
CA HIS A 279 6.34 -10.70 3.00
C HIS A 279 5.39 -9.96 3.95
N ILE A 280 5.95 -9.20 4.89
CA ILE A 280 5.23 -8.33 5.80
C ILE A 280 5.36 -6.91 5.25
N MET A 281 4.29 -6.38 4.65
CA MET A 281 4.12 -4.94 4.54
C MET A 281 4.10 -4.38 5.96
N ARG A 282 5.23 -3.85 6.41
CA ARG A 282 5.28 -3.04 7.62
C ARG A 282 4.56 -1.73 7.30
N THR A 283 3.79 -1.21 8.25
CA THR A 283 3.68 0.24 8.41
C THR A 283 5.09 0.81 8.61
N PRO A 284 5.39 2.03 8.14
CA PRO A 284 6.73 2.58 8.20
C PRO A 284 7.15 2.73 9.67
N ASP A 285 7.99 1.84 10.16
CA ASP A 285 8.80 2.07 11.34
C ASP A 285 10.21 2.36 10.83
N HIS A 286 10.49 3.64 10.61
CA HIS A 286 11.75 4.14 10.06
C HIS A 286 12.95 3.95 11.02
N SER A 287 12.76 3.33 12.20
CA SER A 287 13.76 3.31 13.26
C SER A 287 14.69 2.08 13.26
N LEU A 288 14.41 1.04 12.47
CA LEU A 288 15.21 -0.19 12.45
C LEU A 288 16.06 -0.32 11.18
N HIS A 289 17.17 0.42 11.15
CA HIS A 289 18.29 0.29 10.20
C HIS A 289 19.07 -1.03 10.38
N GLN A 290 18.42 -2.18 10.40
CA GLN A 290 19.14 -3.45 10.27
C GLN A 290 19.39 -3.73 8.79
N ASN A 291 20.66 -3.98 8.44
CA ASN A 291 21.21 -4.31 7.11
C ASN A 291 20.66 -5.64 6.54
N VAL A 292 19.35 -5.81 6.51
CA VAL A 292 18.72 -6.93 5.80
C VAL A 292 18.53 -6.48 4.36
N LYS A 293 19.30 -7.08 3.44
CA LYS A 293 19.10 -6.86 2.00
C LYS A 293 17.67 -7.29 1.67
N ALA A 294 16.84 -6.33 1.31
CA ALA A 294 15.42 -6.54 1.09
C ALA A 294 15.22 -7.26 -0.25
N GLU A 295 15.11 -8.58 -0.24
CA GLU A 295 14.83 -9.34 -1.45
C GLU A 295 13.34 -9.24 -1.82
N LEU A 296 13.04 -8.80 -3.05
CA LEU A 296 11.67 -8.84 -3.57
C LEU A 296 11.20 -10.29 -3.68
N ARG A 297 10.38 -10.74 -2.71
CA ARG A 297 9.77 -12.07 -2.77
C ARG A 297 8.40 -12.01 -3.45
N PRO A 298 8.21 -12.72 -4.58
CA PRO A 298 6.90 -12.85 -5.19
C PRO A 298 5.90 -13.41 -4.19
N LEU A 299 4.65 -12.94 -4.24
CA LEU A 299 3.57 -13.58 -3.51
C LEU A 299 3.40 -15.03 -3.99
N THR A 300 3.12 -15.96 -3.08
CA THR A 300 2.74 -17.33 -3.46
C THR A 300 1.48 -17.33 -4.30
N THR A 301 1.20 -18.41 -5.04
CA THR A 301 -0.08 -18.57 -5.73
C THR A 301 -1.26 -18.38 -4.78
N GLY A 302 -1.17 -18.89 -3.55
CA GLY A 302 -2.16 -18.74 -2.48
C GLY A 302 -2.32 -17.31 -1.96
N GLN A 303 -1.23 -16.54 -1.88
CA GLN A 303 -1.26 -15.12 -1.51
C GLN A 303 -1.67 -14.21 -2.68
N LYS A 304 -1.53 -14.69 -3.93
CA LYS A 304 -2.10 -14.07 -5.13
C LYS A 304 -3.59 -14.37 -5.29
N GLN A 305 -4.07 -15.51 -4.77
CA GLN A 305 -5.47 -15.96 -4.87
C GLN A 305 -6.53 -15.03 -4.30
N PRO A 306 -6.29 -14.15 -3.31
CA PRO A 306 -7.32 -13.21 -2.90
C PRO A 306 -7.66 -12.21 -4.00
N PHE A 307 -6.89 -12.17 -5.10
CA PHE A 307 -6.90 -11.07 -6.04
C PHE A 307 -6.60 -11.34 -7.54
N PRO A 308 -6.86 -12.51 -8.14
CA PRO A 308 -7.29 -12.48 -9.52
C PRO A 308 -8.68 -11.84 -9.54
N LEU A 309 -8.89 -10.82 -10.38
CA LEU A 309 -10.24 -10.50 -10.83
C LEU A 309 -10.93 -11.82 -11.17
N THR A 310 -12.11 -12.08 -10.63
CA THR A 310 -12.90 -13.25 -11.01
C THR A 310 -13.30 -13.16 -12.49
N ARG A 311 -13.88 -14.24 -13.02
CA ARG A 311 -14.42 -14.20 -14.39
C ARG A 311 -15.48 -13.11 -14.54
N ASP A 312 -16.29 -12.92 -13.51
CA ASP A 312 -17.35 -11.90 -13.48
C ASP A 312 -16.75 -10.50 -13.38
N ASP A 313 -15.73 -10.31 -12.53
CA ASP A 313 -14.99 -9.04 -12.44
C ASP A 313 -14.34 -8.67 -13.78
N PHE A 314 -13.73 -9.62 -14.47
CA PHE A 314 -13.12 -9.36 -15.78
C PHE A 314 -14.17 -9.08 -16.86
N THR A 315 -15.34 -9.73 -16.78
CA THR A 315 -16.48 -9.43 -17.67
C THR A 315 -16.99 -8.01 -17.42
N SER A 316 -17.14 -7.63 -16.15
CA SER A 316 -17.51 -6.28 -15.72
C SER A 316 -16.49 -5.24 -16.20
N LEU A 317 -15.20 -5.48 -15.98
CA LEU A 317 -14.12 -4.61 -16.46
C LEU A 317 -14.16 -4.47 -17.99
N LYS A 318 -14.29 -5.57 -18.72
CA LYS A 318 -14.37 -5.55 -20.18
C LYS A 318 -15.57 -4.74 -20.67
N GLN A 319 -16.71 -4.85 -20.00
CA GLN A 319 -17.90 -4.05 -20.30
C GLN A 319 -17.62 -2.56 -20.08
N LYS A 320 -17.07 -2.16 -18.92
CA LYS A 320 -16.68 -0.77 -18.65
C LYS A 320 -15.72 -0.20 -19.70
N VAL A 321 -14.69 -0.95 -20.07
CA VAL A 321 -13.71 -0.56 -21.09
C VAL A 321 -14.37 -0.45 -22.47
N SER A 322 -15.33 -1.32 -22.79
CA SER A 322 -16.10 -1.25 -24.03
C SER A 322 -16.99 -0.01 -24.08
N ASP A 323 -17.75 0.24 -23.01
CA ASP A 323 -18.69 1.37 -22.92
C ASP A 323 -17.95 2.72 -22.97
N ALA A 324 -16.73 2.76 -22.43
CA ALA A 324 -15.84 3.91 -22.46
C ALA A 324 -15.08 4.08 -23.80
N GLY A 325 -15.30 3.21 -24.81
CA GLY A 325 -14.61 3.27 -26.10
C GLY A 325 -13.10 2.93 -26.05
N LEU A 326 -12.61 2.42 -24.92
CA LEU A 326 -11.18 2.19 -24.66
C LEU A 326 -10.63 0.93 -25.34
N LEU A 327 -11.46 0.00 -25.82
CA LEU A 327 -11.00 -1.25 -26.45
C LEU A 327 -10.07 -1.06 -27.66
N SER A 328 -10.12 0.10 -28.32
CA SER A 328 -9.22 0.46 -29.42
C SER A 328 -7.85 0.93 -28.95
N LYS A 329 -7.74 1.40 -27.70
CA LYS A 329 -6.54 2.01 -27.12
C LYS A 329 -5.83 1.10 -26.12
N VAL A 330 -6.53 0.17 -25.46
CA VAL A 330 -5.94 -0.70 -24.43
C VAL A 330 -5.95 -2.18 -24.79
N VAL A 331 -4.86 -2.87 -24.43
CA VAL A 331 -4.75 -4.33 -24.59
C VAL A 331 -5.21 -5.03 -23.32
N LEU A 332 -6.43 -5.58 -23.35
CA LEU A 332 -6.95 -6.45 -22.30
C LEU A 332 -6.28 -7.83 -22.37
N LYS A 333 -5.40 -8.13 -21.41
CA LYS A 333 -4.90 -9.50 -21.24
C LYS A 333 -5.99 -10.33 -20.57
N ARG A 334 -6.35 -11.46 -21.18
CA ARG A 334 -7.16 -12.48 -20.49
C ARG A 334 -6.38 -12.94 -19.25
N PRO A 335 -6.96 -12.85 -18.05
CA PRO A 335 -6.38 -13.46 -16.88
C PRO A 335 -6.19 -14.95 -17.14
N VAL A 336 -5.12 -15.52 -16.59
CA VAL A 336 -4.91 -16.97 -16.60
C VAL A 336 -5.85 -17.57 -15.55
N PHE A 337 -7.14 -17.66 -15.88
CA PHE A 337 -8.17 -18.26 -15.03
C PHE A 337 -8.03 -19.78 -14.97
N ALA A 338 -7.66 -20.38 -16.10
CA ALA A 338 -7.77 -21.83 -16.34
C ALA A 338 -6.84 -22.67 -15.46
N GLU A 339 -5.68 -22.14 -15.08
CA GLU A 339 -4.74 -22.86 -14.21
C GLU A 339 -5.16 -22.80 -12.73
N LEU A 340 -5.88 -21.74 -12.33
CA LEU A 340 -6.31 -21.56 -10.94
C LEU A 340 -7.57 -22.34 -10.61
N GLU A 341 -8.56 -22.40 -11.51
CA GLU A 341 -9.75 -23.24 -11.28
C GLU A 341 -9.39 -24.73 -11.26
N THR A 342 -8.48 -25.17 -12.13
CA THR A 342 -8.01 -26.56 -12.15
C THR A 342 -7.12 -26.89 -10.95
N ALA A 343 -6.18 -26.02 -10.57
CA ALA A 343 -5.33 -26.24 -9.40
C ALA A 343 -6.12 -26.17 -8.08
N THR A 344 -7.07 -25.24 -7.95
CA THR A 344 -7.92 -25.11 -6.75
C THR A 344 -8.87 -26.30 -6.65
N SER A 345 -9.50 -26.71 -7.75
CA SER A 345 -10.33 -27.93 -7.77
C SER A 345 -9.52 -29.19 -7.47
N ALA A 346 -8.29 -29.30 -8.00
CA ALA A 346 -7.40 -30.42 -7.72
C ALA A 346 -6.94 -30.46 -6.26
N ASN A 347 -6.61 -29.29 -5.68
CA ASN A 347 -6.21 -29.18 -4.28
C ASN A 347 -7.38 -29.43 -3.32
N LEU A 348 -8.59 -28.95 -3.63
CA LEU A 348 -9.79 -29.29 -2.87
C LEU A 348 -10.04 -30.79 -2.89
N ARG A 349 -10.06 -31.42 -4.07
CA ARG A 349 -10.21 -32.87 -4.22
C ARG A 349 -9.13 -33.64 -3.48
N ARG A 350 -7.88 -33.16 -3.49
CA ARG A 350 -6.77 -33.76 -2.72
C ARG A 350 -7.00 -33.65 -1.22
N SER A 351 -7.43 -32.48 -0.73
CA SER A 351 -7.72 -32.25 0.69
C SER A 351 -8.90 -33.09 1.19
N GLU A 352 -9.96 -33.21 0.39
CA GLU A 352 -11.10 -34.09 0.66
C GLU A 352 -10.66 -35.56 0.68
N ARG A 353 -9.82 -35.99 -0.27
CA ARG A 353 -9.27 -37.35 -0.29
C ARG A 353 -8.44 -37.65 0.96
N VAL A 354 -7.59 -36.73 1.39
CA VAL A 354 -6.81 -36.87 2.64
C VAL A 354 -7.73 -36.93 3.86
N ARG A 355 -8.78 -36.12 3.89
CA ARG A 355 -9.78 -36.12 4.98
C ARG A 355 -10.53 -37.45 5.02
N SER A 356 -11.01 -37.95 3.87
CA SER A 356 -11.68 -39.24 3.75
C SER A 356 -10.77 -40.39 4.17
N GLN A 357 -9.50 -40.41 3.72
CA GLN A 357 -8.53 -41.41 4.15
C GLN A 357 -8.26 -41.37 5.67
N LYS A 358 -8.26 -40.18 6.27
CA LYS A 358 -8.08 -40.03 7.72
C LYS A 358 -9.29 -40.58 8.49
N VAL A 359 -10.50 -40.30 8.01
CA VAL A 359 -11.75 -40.85 8.58
C VAL A 359 -11.78 -42.37 8.45
N GLU A 360 -11.44 -42.92 7.28
CA GLU A 360 -11.41 -44.35 7.02
C GLU A 360 -10.37 -45.08 7.90
N ARG A 361 -9.16 -44.53 8.05
CA ARG A 361 -8.15 -45.05 8.98
C ARG A 361 -8.60 -44.98 10.44
N SER A 362 -9.31 -43.92 10.83
CA SER A 362 -9.88 -43.81 12.18
C SER A 362 -10.96 -44.87 12.43
N ALA A 363 -11.81 -45.16 11.44
CA ALA A 363 -12.81 -46.23 11.52
C ALA A 363 -12.17 -47.61 11.64
N GLN A 364 -11.22 -47.94 10.75
CA GLN A 364 -10.46 -49.21 10.82
C GLN A 364 -9.73 -49.40 12.15
N ARG A 365 -9.23 -48.30 12.74
CA ARG A 365 -8.60 -48.33 14.06
C ARG A 365 -9.61 -48.59 15.18
N GLN A 366 -10.85 -48.14 15.06
CA GLN A 366 -11.89 -48.43 16.04
C GLN A 366 -12.35 -49.89 15.95
N ASP A 367 -12.53 -50.43 14.74
CA ASP A 367 -12.91 -51.82 14.52
C ASP A 367 -11.85 -52.77 15.09
N SER A 368 -10.57 -52.53 14.79
CA SER A 368 -9.46 -53.33 15.35
C SER A 368 -9.38 -53.27 16.88
N ILE A 369 -9.74 -52.15 17.51
CA ILE A 369 -9.82 -52.04 18.97
C ILE A 369 -11.00 -52.86 19.51
N GLN A 370 -12.15 -52.84 18.85
CA GLN A 370 -13.33 -53.63 19.25
C GLN A 370 -13.07 -55.13 19.11
N ASP A 371 -12.44 -55.56 18.01
CA ASP A 371 -12.06 -56.95 17.78
C ASP A 371 -11.06 -57.45 18.83
N ALA A 372 -10.03 -56.64 19.14
CA ALA A 372 -9.07 -56.96 20.19
C ALA A 372 -9.73 -57.05 21.58
N ALA A 373 -10.70 -56.16 21.86
CA ALA A 373 -11.47 -56.22 23.11
C ALA A 373 -12.37 -57.46 23.18
N HIS A 374 -12.95 -57.90 22.06
CA HIS A 374 -13.76 -59.12 21.98
C HIS A 374 -12.91 -60.38 22.20
N LEU A 375 -11.75 -60.47 21.56
CA LEU A 375 -10.79 -61.58 21.75
C LEU A 375 -10.32 -61.68 23.21
N ASN A 376 -10.03 -60.55 23.86
CA ASN A 376 -9.66 -60.52 25.27
C ASN A 376 -10.79 -60.96 26.22
N ARG A 377 -12.06 -60.71 25.88
CA ARG A 377 -13.20 -61.24 26.66
C ARG A 377 -13.34 -62.75 26.51
N GLN A 378 -13.12 -63.27 25.30
CA GLN A 378 -13.18 -64.71 25.05
C GLN A 378 -12.06 -65.48 25.76
N SER A 379 -10.82 -64.95 25.76
CA SER A 379 -9.70 -65.56 26.48
C SER A 379 -9.86 -65.48 28.01
N GLY A 380 -10.39 -64.37 28.53
CA GLY A 380 -10.71 -64.22 29.95
C GLY A 380 -11.83 -65.14 30.46
N ALA A 381 -12.78 -65.53 29.59
CA ALA A 381 -13.84 -66.48 29.93
C ALA A 381 -13.32 -67.93 30.05
N MET A 382 -12.31 -68.32 29.26
CA MET A 382 -11.68 -69.65 29.38
C MET A 382 -10.75 -69.77 30.60
N GLY A 383 -10.13 -68.67 31.04
CA GLY A 383 -9.22 -68.68 32.20
C GLY A 383 -9.89 -68.88 33.57
N LYS A 384 -11.21 -68.64 33.71
CA LYS A 384 -11.94 -68.82 34.98
C LYS A 384 -12.51 -70.22 35.19
N SER A 385 -12.35 -71.12 34.22
CA SER A 385 -12.80 -72.52 34.31
C SER A 385 -11.74 -73.47 34.89
N ALA A 386 -10.52 -72.99 35.20
CA ALA A 386 -9.39 -73.87 35.54
C ALA A 386 -8.94 -73.83 37.02
N SER A 387 -9.62 -73.10 37.91
CA SER A 387 -9.17 -72.90 39.30
C SER A 387 -10.01 -73.60 40.38
N SER A 388 -10.71 -74.69 40.08
CA SER A 388 -11.48 -75.46 41.09
C SER A 388 -11.05 -76.92 41.29
N LEU A 389 -9.89 -77.34 40.78
CA LEU A 389 -9.34 -78.67 41.06
C LEU A 389 -8.31 -78.57 42.19
N GLY A 390 -8.78 -79.00 43.37
CA GLY A 390 -8.10 -78.87 44.64
C GLY A 390 -6.83 -79.70 44.78
N TYR A 391 -5.87 -79.14 45.52
CA TYR A 391 -4.83 -79.90 46.18
C TYR A 391 -5.39 -80.45 47.49
N GLY A 392 -5.75 -81.73 47.47
CA GLY A 392 -5.87 -82.56 48.66
C GLY A 392 -4.50 -83.08 49.08
N THR A 393 -4.19 -82.87 50.34
CA THR A 393 -3.05 -83.40 51.11
C THR A 393 -2.84 -84.90 50.96
N LYS A 394 -1.58 -85.33 50.88
CA LYS A 394 -1.01 -86.39 51.72
C LYS A 394 0.50 -86.22 51.85
#